data_AF-A0A3Q9F0S7-F1
#
_entry.id   AF-A0A3Q9F0S7-F1
#
_cell.length_a   1.000
_cell.length_b   1.000
_cell.length_c   1.000
_cell.angle_alpha   90.00
_cell.angle_beta   90.00
_cell.angle_gamma   90.00
#
_symmetry.space_group_name_H-M   'P 1'
#
loop_
_entity.id
_entity.type
_entity.pdbx_description
1 polymer ?
#
loop_
_entity_poly.entity_id
_entity_poly.type
_entity_poly.pdbx_seq_one_letter_code
_entity_poly.pdbx_strand_id
1 'polypeptide(L)'
;MEEITANHVHQFLPSPDVVRAVTRWFTSRGFDVGETVGISFPLTGPHSLFQDTFHLPAGELPQEALSLDALPPDIARHIDTATFTPPPEFGPGNP
;
A
#
# COMPACT_ATOMS: atom_id res chain seq x y z
N MET A 1 -3.40 -30.04 9.15
CA MET A 1 -3.47 -28.62 8.74
C MET A 1 -3.77 -27.85 10.00
N GLU A 2 -2.86 -26.97 10.44
CA GLU A 2 -3.13 -26.07 11.56
C GLU A 2 -4.20 -25.06 11.12
N GLU A 3 -5.29 -24.99 11.88
CA GLU A 3 -6.35 -24.01 11.64
C GLU A 3 -5.82 -22.61 11.99
N ILE A 4 -5.84 -21.71 11.00
CA ILE A 4 -5.64 -20.27 11.24
C ILE A 4 -6.87 -19.75 11.98
N THR A 5 -6.81 -19.79 13.30
CA THR A 5 -7.83 -19.18 14.18
C THR A 5 -7.43 -17.75 14.51
N ALA A 6 -8.39 -16.93 14.98
CA ALA A 6 -8.10 -15.58 15.46
C ALA A 6 -7.00 -15.53 16.53
N ASN A 7 -6.80 -16.63 17.29
CA ASN A 7 -5.73 -16.73 18.29
C ASN A 7 -4.33 -16.88 17.71
N HIS A 8 -4.18 -17.26 16.43
CA HIS A 8 -2.88 -17.45 15.78
C HIS A 8 -2.55 -16.39 14.73
N VAL A 9 -3.49 -15.48 14.41
CA VAL A 9 -3.28 -14.43 13.40
C VAL A 9 -2.07 -13.54 13.71
N HIS A 10 -1.75 -13.35 14.99
CA HIS A 10 -0.59 -12.56 15.43
C HIS A 10 0.76 -13.08 14.91
N GLN A 11 0.86 -14.38 14.60
CA GLN A 11 2.07 -14.99 14.05
C GLN A 11 2.29 -14.65 12.56
N PHE A 12 1.24 -14.16 11.89
CA PHE A 12 1.26 -13.74 10.49
C PHE A 12 1.34 -12.21 10.34
N LEU A 13 1.39 -11.47 11.45
CA LEU A 13 1.55 -10.03 11.42
C LEU A 13 3.01 -9.65 11.12
N PRO A 14 3.24 -8.62 10.30
CA PRO A 14 4.57 -8.05 10.14
C PRO A 14 5.12 -7.58 11.49
N SER A 15 6.44 -7.70 11.68
CA SER A 15 7.06 -7.15 12.89
C SER A 15 6.82 -5.63 12.97
N PRO A 16 6.62 -5.07 14.18
CA PRO A 16 6.42 -3.63 14.34
C PRO A 16 7.57 -2.77 13.79
N ASP A 17 8.78 -3.32 13.77
CA ASP A 17 9.97 -2.66 13.25
C ASP A 17 9.92 -2.54 11.72
N VAL A 18 9.45 -3.58 11.03
CA VAL A 18 9.22 -3.57 9.59
C VAL A 18 8.12 -2.57 9.23
N VAL A 19 6.99 -2.60 9.94
CA VAL A 19 5.90 -1.63 9.72
C VAL A 19 6.44 -0.21 9.84
N ARG A 20 7.17 0.09 10.92
CA ARG A 20 7.75 1.41 11.16
C ARG A 20 8.78 1.82 10.11
N ALA A 21 9.57 0.88 9.57
CA ALA A 21 10.53 1.17 8.51
C ALA A 21 9.82 1.57 7.22
N VAL A 22 8.83 0.78 6.80
CA VAL A 22 8.04 1.03 5.59
C VAL A 22 7.25 2.33 5.70
N THR A 23 6.52 2.55 6.81
CA THR A 23 5.73 3.77 6.99
C THR A 23 6.61 5.01 7.01
N ARG A 24 7.73 4.98 7.73
CA ARG A 24 8.69 6.10 7.75
C ARG A 24 9.23 6.41 6.36
N TRP A 25 9.51 5.39 5.55
CA TRP A 25 9.99 5.60 4.19
C TRP A 25 8.95 6.35 3.34
N PHE A 26 7.70 5.90 3.33
CA PHE A 26 6.62 6.58 2.61
C PHE A 26 6.39 8.00 3.13
N THR A 27 6.32 8.21 4.45
CA THR A 27 6.15 9.54 5.04
C THR A 27 7.32 10.47 4.70
N SER A 28 8.55 9.97 4.64
CA SER A 28 9.71 10.78 4.24
C SER A 28 9.66 11.30 2.80
N ARG A 29 8.88 10.63 1.94
CA ARG A 29 8.61 11.06 0.56
C ARG A 29 7.41 11.98 0.45
N GLY A 30 6.70 12.25 1.55
CA GLY A 30 5.55 13.16 1.59
C GLY A 30 4.19 12.48 1.43
N PHE A 31 4.13 11.15 1.52
CA PHE A 31 2.84 10.46 1.66
C PHE A 31 2.29 10.64 3.07
N ASP A 32 0.97 10.70 3.17
CA ASP A 32 0.26 10.45 4.41
C ASP A 32 0.01 8.95 4.56
N VAL A 33 0.39 8.40 5.70
CA VAL A 33 0.28 6.97 6.00
C VAL A 33 -0.67 6.83 7.17
N GLY A 34 -1.84 6.24 6.93
CA GLY A 34 -2.82 6.05 7.99
C GLY A 34 -2.50 4.88 8.90
N GLU A 35 -3.41 4.62 9.84
CA GLU A 35 -3.25 3.56 10.82
C GLU A 35 -3.14 2.17 10.16
N THR A 36 -2.22 1.35 10.69
CA THR A 36 -2.11 -0.04 10.27
C THR A 36 -3.24 -0.86 10.88
N VAL A 37 -4.05 -1.49 10.02
CA VAL A 37 -5.14 -2.38 10.41
C VAL A 37 -4.84 -3.78 9.87
N GLY A 38 -4.57 -4.72 10.78
CA GLY A 38 -4.11 -6.06 10.40
C GLY A 38 -2.72 -6.00 9.75
N ILE A 39 -2.65 -6.31 8.45
CA ILE A 39 -1.40 -6.34 7.67
C ILE A 39 -1.28 -5.17 6.67
N SER A 40 -2.26 -4.28 6.65
CA SER A 40 -2.36 -3.21 5.65
C SER A 40 -2.45 -1.85 6.32
N PHE A 41 -2.01 -0.81 5.61
CA PHE A 41 -2.24 0.59 5.97
C PHE A 41 -2.67 1.36 4.72
N PRO A 42 -3.51 2.39 4.86
CA PRO A 42 -3.85 3.26 3.75
C PRO A 42 -2.68 4.22 3.47
N LEU A 43 -2.42 4.43 2.18
CA LEU A 43 -1.41 5.36 1.70
C LEU A 43 -2.09 6.44 0.87
N THR A 44 -1.94 7.71 1.24
CA THR A 44 -2.60 8.85 0.59
C THR A 44 -1.56 9.88 0.17
N GLY A 45 -1.78 10.53 -0.97
CA GLY A 45 -0.91 11.59 -1.46
C GLY A 45 -1.36 12.12 -2.83
N PRO A 46 -0.70 13.16 -3.33
CA PRO A 46 -0.93 13.67 -4.69
C PRO A 46 -0.65 12.59 -5.74
N HIS A 47 -1.39 12.60 -6.85
CA HIS A 47 -1.19 11.65 -7.95
C HIS A 47 0.25 11.64 -8.48
N SER A 48 0.89 12.81 -8.58
CA SER A 48 2.29 12.94 -8.99
C SER A 48 3.25 12.16 -8.08
N LEU A 49 2.94 12.06 -6.78
CA LEU A 49 3.78 11.33 -5.85
C LEU A 49 3.71 9.81 -6.07
N PHE A 50 2.54 9.29 -6.46
CA PHE A 50 2.39 7.90 -6.87
C PHE A 50 3.12 7.63 -8.19
N GLN A 51 3.06 8.56 -9.15
CA GLN A 51 3.81 8.47 -10.40
C GLN A 51 5.31 8.40 -10.14
N ASP A 52 5.84 9.28 -9.30
CA ASP A 52 7.27 9.32 -8.98
C ASP A 52 7.73 8.11 -8.15
N THR A 53 6.85 7.50 -7.36
CA THR A 53 7.19 6.43 -6.43
C THR A 53 7.04 5.04 -7.04
N PHE A 54 6.00 4.84 -7.85
CA PHE A 54 5.66 3.55 -8.47
C PHE A 54 5.90 3.55 -9.98
N HIS A 55 6.51 4.61 -10.54
CA HIS A 55 6.74 4.80 -11.97
C HIS A 55 5.46 4.64 -12.82
N LEU A 56 4.34 5.19 -12.33
CA LEU A 56 3.08 5.14 -13.06
C LEU A 56 3.11 6.03 -14.31
N PRO A 57 2.47 5.60 -15.41
CA PRO A 57 2.34 6.43 -16.61
C PRO A 57 1.54 7.71 -16.34
N ALA A 58 1.88 8.77 -17.08
CA ALA A 58 1.22 10.06 -16.94
C ALA A 58 -0.24 9.99 -17.40
N GLY A 59 -1.17 10.36 -16.51
CA GLY A 59 -2.59 10.50 -16.85
C GLY A 59 -3.45 9.25 -16.71
N GLU A 60 -2.87 8.13 -16.28
CA GLU A 60 -3.63 6.88 -16.06
C GLU A 60 -3.70 6.56 -14.57
N LEU A 61 -4.92 6.34 -14.08
CA LEU A 61 -5.11 5.72 -12.77
C LEU A 61 -4.84 4.22 -12.90
N PRO A 62 -4.13 3.61 -11.94
CA PRO A 62 -3.92 2.18 -11.93
C PRO A 62 -5.28 1.48 -11.79
N GLN A 63 -5.54 0.50 -12.65
CA GLN A 63 -6.74 -0.34 -12.55
C GLN A 63 -6.49 -1.61 -11.71
N GLU A 64 -5.23 -1.89 -11.40
CA GLU A 64 -4.77 -3.07 -10.68
C GLU A 64 -3.75 -2.68 -9.59
N ALA A 65 -3.09 -3.68 -9.00
CA ALA A 65 -2.01 -3.46 -8.05
C ALA A 65 -0.83 -2.70 -8.69
N LEU A 66 -0.22 -1.81 -7.89
CA LEU A 66 0.97 -1.06 -8.26
C LEU A 66 2.19 -1.99 -8.29
N SER A 67 3.06 -1.83 -9.29
CA SER A 67 4.34 -2.53 -9.30
C SER A 67 5.23 -2.02 -8.16
N LEU A 68 5.83 -2.96 -7.43
CA LEU A 68 6.79 -2.68 -6.36
C LEU A 68 8.23 -2.59 -6.88
N ASP A 69 8.48 -2.84 -8.17
CA ASP A 69 9.82 -2.87 -8.77
C ASP A 69 10.53 -1.50 -8.74
N ALA A 70 9.74 -0.42 -8.66
CA ALA A 70 10.24 0.95 -8.51
C ALA A 70 10.66 1.30 -7.07
N LEU A 71 10.27 0.49 -6.09
CA LEU A 71 10.64 0.71 -4.70
C LEU A 71 12.06 0.22 -4.42
N PRO A 72 12.79 0.84 -3.46
CA PRO A 72 14.05 0.31 -2.97
C PRO A 72 13.89 -1.15 -2.50
N PRO A 73 14.84 -2.06 -2.80
CA PRO A 73 14.70 -3.49 -2.48
C PRO A 73 14.49 -3.79 -0.99
N ASP A 74 15.04 -2.95 -0.11
CA ASP A 74 14.89 -3.02 1.34
C ASP A 74 13.48 -2.65 1.82
N ILE A 75 12.72 -1.91 1.02
CA ILE A 75 11.30 -1.60 1.25
C ILE A 75 10.40 -2.61 0.52
N ALA A 76 10.66 -2.85 -0.77
CA ALA A 76 9.85 -3.71 -1.63
C ALA A 76 9.65 -5.11 -1.05
N ARG A 77 10.71 -5.71 -0.48
CA ARG A 77 10.68 -7.05 0.13
C ARG A 77 9.73 -7.19 1.33
N HIS A 78 9.27 -6.07 1.88
CA HIS A 78 8.37 -6.04 3.04
C HIS A 78 6.91 -5.79 2.66
N ILE A 79 6.62 -5.61 1.36
CA ILE A 79 5.30 -5.32 0.84
C ILE A 79 4.96 -6.46 -0.13
N ASP A 80 3.86 -7.16 0.14
CA ASP A 80 3.38 -8.21 -0.76
C ASP A 80 2.64 -7.61 -1.96
N THR A 81 1.80 -6.61 -1.71
CA THR A 81 1.04 -5.91 -2.75
C THR A 81 0.71 -4.48 -2.33
N ALA A 82 0.60 -3.59 -3.32
CA ALA A 82 0.05 -2.25 -3.14
C ALA A 82 -1.17 -2.12 -4.06
N THR A 83 -2.37 -2.11 -3.48
CA THR A 83 -3.61 -2.09 -4.25
C THR A 83 -4.13 -0.68 -4.43
N PHE A 84 -4.72 -0.43 -5.60
CA PHE A 84 -5.51 0.76 -5.87
C PHE A 84 -6.97 0.33 -6.06
N THR A 85 -7.89 1.02 -5.38
CA THR A 85 -9.32 0.82 -5.62
C THR A 85 -9.82 2.00 -6.44
N PRO A 86 -10.16 1.82 -7.73
CA PRO A 86 -10.74 2.90 -8.50
C PRO A 86 -12.07 3.34 -7.88
N PRO A 87 -12.48 4.60 -8.09
CA PRO A 87 -13.82 5.04 -7.71
C PRO A 87 -14.87 4.09 -8.29
N PRO A 88 -15.97 3.82 -7.58
CA PRO A 88 -17.02 2.97 -8.10
C PRO A 88 -17.58 3.54 -9.40
N GLU A 89 -17.87 2.68 -10.37
CA GLU A 89 -18.43 3.05 -11.68
C GLU A 89 -19.85 3.62 -11.60
N PHE A 90 -20.46 3.66 -10.41
CA PHE A 90 -21.80 4.18 -10.18
C PHE A 90 -21.81 5.19 -9.02
N GLY A 91 -22.64 6.24 -9.15
CA GLY A 91 -22.86 7.23 -8.11
C GLY A 91 -23.00 8.66 -8.67
N PRO A 92 -23.18 9.69 -7.83
CA PRO A 92 -23.43 11.07 -8.26
C PRO A 92 -22.31 11.75 -9.07
N GLY A 93 -21.24 11.01 -9.41
CA GLY A 93 -20.15 11.44 -10.30
C GLY A 93 -19.87 10.51 -11.48
N ASN A 94 -20.62 9.42 -11.67
CA ASN A 94 -20.52 8.50 -12.81
C ASN A 94 -21.94 8.26 -13.38
N PRO A 95 -22.29 8.86 -14.54
CA PRO A 95 -23.63 8.84 -15.13
C PRO A 95 -24.02 7.48 -15.74
#